data_AF-A0A9W6J2R2-F1
#
_entry.id   AF-A0A9W6J2R2-F1
#
_cell.length_a   1.000
_cell.length_b   1.000
_cell.length_c   1.000
_cell.angle_alpha   90.00
_cell.angle_beta   90.00
_cell.angle_gamma   90.00
#
_symmetry.space_group_name_H-M   'P 1'
#
loop_
_entity.id
_entity.type
_entity.pdbx_description
1 polymer ?
#
loop_
_entity_poly.entity_id
_entity_poly.type
_entity_poly.pdbx_seq_one_letter_code
_entity_poly.pdbx_strand_id
1 'polypeptide(L)' 'MNVEIYEFEPGRWSYKIAGAPSGETFPSRAAALIAAEQVKDKQAQAPDAPAIDPQI' A
#
# COMPACT_ATOMS: atom_id res chain seq x y z
N MET A 1 3.55 -9.79 -2.81
CA MET A 1 2.98 -8.92 -1.76
C MET A 1 1.49 -9.23 -1.63
N ASN A 2 1.08 -9.74 -0.47
CA ASN A 2 -0.34 -9.97 -0.16
C ASN A 2 -0.98 -8.66 0.30
N VAL A 3 -2.13 -8.34 -0.29
CA VAL A 3 -2.99 -7.22 0.07
C VAL A 3 -4.25 -7.79 0.69
N GLU A 4 -4.62 -7.31 1.87
CA GLU A 4 -5.84 -7.70 2.57
C GLU A 4 -6.75 -6.49 2.74
N ILE A 5 -7.97 -6.57 2.23
CA ILE A 5 -8.99 -5.52 2.39
C ILE A 5 -9.95 -5.93 3.49
N TYR A 6 -10.19 -5.05 4.45
CA TYR A 6 -11.05 -5.32 5.61
C TYR A 6 -11.93 -4.12 5.92
N GLU A 7 -13.09 -4.37 6.54
CA GLU A 7 -13.96 -3.32 7.05
C GLU A 7 -13.42 -2.88 8.42
N PHE A 8 -13.11 -1.59 8.55
CA PHE A 8 -12.59 -0.99 9.79
C PHE A 8 -13.74 -0.51 10.68
N GLU A 9 -14.73 0.16 10.08
CA GLU A 9 -15.99 0.55 10.70
C GLU A 9 -17.13 0.28 9.70
N PRO A 10 -18.40 0.18 10.13
CA PRO A 10 -19.52 -0.04 9.22
C PRO A 10 -19.53 0.97 8.07
N GLY A 11 -19.33 0.50 6.84
CA GLY A 11 -19.25 1.35 5.65
C GLY A 11 -17.89 2.03 5.40
N ARG A 12 -16.87 1.79 6.24
CA ARG A 12 -15.49 2.27 6.07
C ARG A 12 -14.53 1.10 5.92
N TRP A 13 -13.81 1.11 4.81
CA TRP A 13 -12.91 0.03 4.40
C TRP A 13 -11.46 0.48 4.50
N SER A 14 -10.56 -0.42 4.86
CA SER A 14 -9.12 -0.17 4.90
C SER A 14 -8.37 -1.37 4.30
N TYR A 15 -7.05 -1.22 4.12
CA TYR A 15 -6.20 -2.29 3.59
C TYR A 15 -4.93 -2.50 4.43
N LYS A 16 -4.40 -3.72 4.36
CA LYS A 16 -3.09 -4.11 4.91
C LYS A 16 -2.22 -4.65 3.79
N ILE A 17 -0.95 -4.26 3.77
CA ILE A 17 0.05 -4.78 2.84
C ILE A 17 1.11 -5.50 3.66
N ALA A 18 1.33 -6.79 3.40
CA ALA A 18 2.29 -7.61 4.14
C ALA A 18 2.11 -7.55 5.68
N GLY A 19 0.86 -7.48 6.15
CA GLY A 19 0.53 -7.40 7.57
C GLY A 19 0.57 -5.99 8.19
N ALA A 20 1.10 -4.99 7.49
CA ALA A 20 1.10 -3.60 7.94
C ALA A 20 -0.19 -2.87 7.52
N PRO A 21 -0.98 -2.31 8.46
CA PRO A 21 -2.16 -1.52 8.14
C PRO A 21 -1.78 -0.17 7.52
N SER A 22 -2.51 0.29 6.50
CA SER A 22 -2.23 1.60 5.88
C SER A 22 -2.64 2.77 6.76
N GLY A 23 -3.64 2.59 7.64
CA GLY A 23 -4.21 3.67 8.46
C GLY A 23 -5.22 4.55 7.70
N GLU A 24 -5.36 4.39 6.39
CA GLU A 24 -6.35 5.10 5.59
C GLU A 24 -7.69 4.35 5.57
N THR A 25 -8.79 5.09 5.55
CA THR A 25 -10.15 4.55 5.43
C THR A 25 -10.85 5.10 4.19
N PHE A 26 -11.62 4.23 3.53
CA PHE A 26 -12.27 4.46 2.25
C PHE A 26 -13.78 4.20 2.36
N PRO A 27 -14.62 4.90 1.59
CA PRO A 27 -16.08 4.73 1.65
C PRO A 27 -16.58 3.43 1.00
N SER A 28 -15.71 2.66 0.34
CA SER A 28 -16.08 1.41 -0.31
C SER A 28 -14.90 0.45 -0.40
N ARG A 29 -15.22 -0.86 -0.44
CA ARG A 29 -14.23 -1.93 -0.64
C ARG A 29 -13.42 -1.75 -1.92
N ALA A 30 -14.07 -1.27 -2.99
CA ALA A 30 -13.42 -1.03 -4.28
C ALA A 30 -12.38 0.10 -4.19
N ALA A 31 -12.70 1.20 -3.50
CA ALA A 31 -11.75 2.30 -3.32
C ALA A 31 -10.51 1.87 -2.51
N ALA A 32 -10.70 1.07 -1.45
CA ALA A 32 -9.60 0.51 -0.68
C ALA A 32 -8.73 -0.44 -1.52
N LEU A 33 -9.33 -1.25 -2.40
CA LEU A 33 -8.59 -2.14 -3.31
C LEU A 33 -7.72 -1.36 -4.30
N ILE A 34 -8.30 -0.36 -4.97
CA ILE A 34 -7.58 0.48 -5.94
C ILE A 34 -6.40 1.19 -5.27
N ALA A 35 -6.61 1.77 -4.08
CA ALA A 35 -5.55 2.42 -3.33
C ALA A 35 -4.43 1.43 -2.96
N ALA A 36 -4.79 0.24 -2.48
CA ALA A 36 -3.82 -0.79 -2.14
C ALA A 36 -3.01 -1.29 -3.35
N GLU A 37 -3.65 -1.44 -4.52
CA GLU A 37 -2.98 -1.81 -5.76
C GLU A 37 -2.01 -0.72 -6.22
N GLN A 38 -2.40 0.56 -6.13
CA GLN A 38 -1.50 1.67 -6.45
C GLN A 38 -0.27 1.73 -5.53
N VAL A 39 -0.45 1.51 -4.22
CA VAL A 39 0.66 1.51 -3.27
C VAL A 39 1.58 0.30 -3.51
N LYS A 40 1.00 -0.87 -3.79
CA LYS A 40 1.76 -2.06 -4.15
C LYS A 40 2.58 -1.83 -5.43
N ASP A 41 1.99 -1.22 -6.46
CA ASP A 41 2.69 -0.92 -7.71
C ASP A 41 3.82 0.10 -7.49
N LYS A 42 3.57 1.16 -6.72
CA LYS A 42 4.60 2.14 -6.34
C LYS A 42 5.74 1.53 -5.51
N GLN A 43 5.45 0.62 -4.58
CA GLN A 43 6.51 -0.08 -3.82
C GLN A 43 7.28 -1.07 -4.69
N ALA A 44 6.62 -1.72 -5.65
CA ALA A 44 7.29 -2.60 -6.62
C ALA A 44 8.15 -1.80 -7.62
N GLN A 45 7.74 -0.58 -7.95
CA GLN A 45 8.46 0.33 -8.84
C GLN A 45 9.51 1.18 -8.14
N ALA A 46 9.51 1.28 -6.81
CA ALA A 46 10.56 1.94 -6.06
C ALA A 46 11.88 1.23 -6.40
N PRO A 47 12.74 1.81 -7.26
CA PRO A 47 14.00 1.19 -7.58
C PRO A 47 14.86 1.36 -6.33
N ASP A 48 15.46 0.28 -5.86
CA ASP A 48 16.66 0.39 -5.04
C ASP A 48 17.70 1.16 -5.88
N ALA A 49 17.82 2.48 -5.69
CA ALA A 49 18.98 3.28 -6.11
C ALA A 49 18.85 4.77 -5.75
N PRO A 50 19.96 5.44 -5.37
CA PRO A 50 21.31 5.05 -5.78
C PRO A 50 22.23 4.67 -4.63
N ALA A 51 22.96 3.57 -4.83
CA ALA A 51 24.29 3.42 -4.25
C ALA A 51 25.15 4.59 -4.76
N ILE A 52 25.26 5.66 -3.99
CA ILE A 52 26.30 6.67 -4.20
C ILE A 52 27.26 6.54 -3.04
N ASP A 53 28.41 5.94 -3.31
CA ASP A 53 29.66 6.67 -3.14
C ASP A 53 30.77 6.11 -4.06
N PRO A 54 31.05 6.72 -5.23
CA PRO A 54 32.32 6.56 -5.90
C PRO A 54 33.34 7.54 -5.30
N GLN A 55 34.10 7.12 -4.28
CA GLN A 55 35.22 7.92 -3.76
C GLN A 55 36.33 7.99 -4.81
N ILE A 56 36.61 9.23 -5.26
CA ILE A 56 37.69 9.67 -6.14
C ILE A 56 39.00 9.78 -5.35
#